data_AF-A0A1G5JPA8-F1
#
_entry.id   AF-A0A1G5JPA8-F1
#
_cell.length_a   1.000
_cell.length_b   1.000
_cell.length_c   1.000
_cell.angle_alpha   90.00
_cell.angle_beta   90.00
_cell.angle_gamma   90.00
#
_symmetry.space_group_name_H-M   'P 1'
#
loop_
_entity.id
_entity.type
_entity.pdbx_description
1 polymer ?
#
loop_
_entity_poly.entity_id
_entity_poly.type
_entity_poly.pdbx_seq_one_letter_code
_entity_poly.pdbx_strand_id
1 'polypeptide(L)'
;MEGDKLSLSSVAPTTGSFWHESLHWSQKEEGAATRVDELIAETEGRLGVSLPKLLKALYRNRNGGYTSYRFYAKTPDPRPVFDDWHCVILDGDIHPVHKLETLGELSDMVDYGDDDSSFRSRFPNADLLIVLARHGWDCFLCLDYRTDGPSAEPEVAFLEEGADGLEEVLRVPNFEQLFTGLRKEEEPAL
;
A
#
# COMPACT_ATOMS: atom_id res chain seq x y z
N MET A 1 26.63 -11.46 -10.61
CA MET A 1 26.37 -10.08 -11.05
C MET A 1 26.25 -9.24 -9.80
N GLU A 2 26.92 -8.09 -9.76
CA GLU A 2 26.72 -7.10 -8.69
C GLU A 2 25.44 -6.35 -9.06
N GLY A 3 24.39 -6.46 -8.24
CA GLY A 3 23.11 -5.79 -8.50
C GLY A 3 23.27 -4.28 -8.42
N ASP A 4 22.34 -3.54 -9.02
CA ASP A 4 22.36 -2.08 -9.02
C ASP A 4 22.33 -1.57 -7.57
N LYS A 5 23.25 -0.64 -7.25
CA LYS A 5 23.42 -0.10 -5.90
C LYS A 5 22.23 0.77 -5.52
N LEU A 6 21.79 0.64 -4.27
CA LEU A 6 20.68 1.37 -3.69
C LEU A 6 21.13 2.01 -2.37
N SER A 7 21.05 3.34 -2.25
CA SER A 7 21.33 4.04 -0.98
C SER A 7 20.03 4.32 -0.26
N LEU A 8 19.79 3.64 0.85
CA LEU A 8 18.58 3.81 1.67
C LEU A 8 18.94 4.43 3.02
N SER A 9 18.11 5.38 3.45
CA SER A 9 18.17 5.86 4.82
C SER A 9 17.95 4.70 5.79
N SER A 10 18.62 4.70 6.93
CA SER A 10 18.36 3.73 8.02
C SER A 10 17.16 4.11 8.90
N VAL A 11 16.59 5.30 8.69
CA VAL A 11 15.55 5.88 9.53
C VAL A 11 14.18 5.49 9.01
N ALA A 12 13.36 4.89 9.86
CA ALA A 12 11.96 4.57 9.59
C ALA A 12 11.09 5.85 9.51
N PRO A 13 9.94 5.83 8.82
CA PRO A 13 9.03 6.97 8.83
C PRO A 13 8.42 7.21 10.22
N THR A 14 7.99 8.44 10.44
CA THR A 14 7.09 8.85 11.52
C THR A 14 5.82 9.40 10.89
N THR A 15 4.72 9.55 11.63
CA THR A 15 3.50 10.15 11.09
C THR A 15 3.70 11.57 10.56
N GLY A 16 4.73 12.29 11.05
CA GLY A 16 5.08 13.63 10.59
C GLY A 16 6.08 13.68 9.42
N SER A 17 6.81 12.59 9.16
CA SER A 17 7.81 12.52 8.08
C SER A 17 7.41 11.65 6.91
N PHE A 18 6.35 10.84 7.06
CA PHE A 18 5.93 9.89 6.03
C PHE A 18 5.51 10.58 4.73
N TRP A 19 4.74 11.66 4.82
CA TRP A 19 4.24 12.36 3.64
C TRP A 19 5.31 13.30 3.05
N HIS A 20 5.48 13.23 1.74
CA HIS A 20 6.29 14.17 0.97
C HIS A 20 5.65 15.57 1.00
N GLU A 21 6.41 16.66 0.96
CA GLU A 21 5.84 18.01 1.15
C GLU A 21 4.90 18.45 0.01
N SER A 22 5.08 17.89 -1.20
CA SER A 22 4.27 18.22 -2.38
C SER A 22 2.78 17.98 -2.16
N LEU A 23 1.97 18.90 -2.69
CA LEU A 23 0.51 18.78 -2.66
C LEU A 23 0.07 17.63 -3.57
N HIS A 24 -0.66 16.68 -2.99
CA HIS A 24 -1.32 15.63 -3.73
C HIS A 24 -2.59 16.14 -4.44
N TRP A 25 -2.99 15.54 -5.55
CA TRP A 25 -4.17 16.00 -6.31
C TRP A 25 -5.46 15.90 -5.47
N SER A 26 -5.56 14.94 -4.55
CA SER A 26 -6.71 14.80 -3.65
C SER A 26 -6.86 15.94 -2.65
N GLN A 27 -5.77 16.66 -2.35
CA GLN A 27 -5.83 17.84 -1.47
C GLN A 27 -6.40 19.08 -2.18
N LYS A 28 -6.64 18.99 -3.49
CA LYS A 28 -7.40 19.99 -4.25
C LYS A 28 -8.91 19.84 -4.03
N GLU A 29 -9.37 18.73 -3.45
CA GLU A 29 -10.77 18.57 -3.06
C GLU A 29 -11.02 19.38 -1.77
N GLU A 30 -11.83 20.44 -1.88
CA GLU A 30 -12.18 21.30 -0.74
C GLU A 30 -12.75 20.47 0.43
N GLY A 31 -12.14 20.59 1.61
CA GLY A 31 -12.65 20.01 2.85
C GLY A 31 -12.18 18.57 3.16
N ALA A 32 -11.35 17.94 2.33
CA ALA A 32 -10.86 16.58 2.60
C ALA A 32 -10.08 16.46 3.93
N ALA A 33 -9.31 17.49 4.30
CA ALA A 33 -8.59 17.53 5.57
C ALA A 33 -9.51 17.77 6.79
N THR A 34 -10.57 18.56 6.63
CA THR A 34 -11.49 18.89 7.73
C THR A 34 -12.53 17.80 8.00
N ARG A 35 -12.76 16.90 7.05
CA ARG A 35 -13.75 15.80 7.15
C ARG A 35 -13.11 14.41 7.25
N VAL A 36 -11.81 14.32 7.51
CA VAL A 36 -11.08 13.05 7.40
C VAL A 36 -11.63 11.95 8.32
N ASP A 37 -12.09 12.26 9.53
CA ASP A 37 -12.71 11.27 10.42
C ASP A 37 -14.05 10.75 9.86
N GLU A 38 -14.84 11.61 9.22
CA GLU A 38 -16.08 11.21 8.54
C GLU A 38 -15.76 10.31 7.34
N LEU A 39 -14.77 10.69 6.53
CA LEU A 39 -14.33 9.90 5.38
C LEU A 39 -13.78 8.53 5.79
N ILE A 40 -13.06 8.44 6.92
CA ILE A 40 -12.62 7.17 7.50
C ILE A 40 -13.83 6.32 7.86
N ALA A 41 -14.80 6.87 8.60
CA ALA A 41 -15.98 6.12 9.03
C ALA A 41 -16.86 5.66 7.85
N GLU A 42 -17.06 6.53 6.85
CA GLU A 42 -17.77 6.22 5.61
C GLU A 42 -17.06 5.10 4.83
N THR A 43 -15.73 5.14 4.76
CA THR A 43 -14.92 4.13 4.07
C THR A 43 -14.96 2.79 4.80
N GLU A 44 -14.74 2.77 6.11
CA GLU A 44 -14.86 1.57 6.95
C GLU A 44 -16.26 0.96 6.82
N GLY A 45 -17.31 1.79 6.82
CA GLY A 45 -18.69 1.35 6.61
C GLY A 45 -18.96 0.79 5.20
N ARG A 46 -18.44 1.42 4.15
CA ARG A 46 -18.60 0.98 2.76
C ARG A 46 -17.86 -0.33 2.49
N LEU A 47 -16.61 -0.44 2.92
CA LEU A 47 -15.76 -1.62 2.73
C LEU A 47 -16.07 -2.72 3.74
N GLY A 48 -16.79 -2.40 4.81
CA GLY A 48 -17.14 -3.35 5.86
C GLY A 48 -15.97 -3.78 6.74
N VAL A 49 -14.89 -2.99 6.81
CA VAL A 49 -13.64 -3.31 7.54
C VAL A 49 -13.30 -2.28 8.61
N SER A 50 -12.44 -2.64 9.56
CA SER A 50 -11.80 -1.70 10.50
C SER A 50 -10.35 -1.42 10.08
N LEU A 51 -10.05 -0.18 9.68
CA LEU A 51 -8.70 0.22 9.28
C LEU A 51 -7.72 0.19 10.47
N PRO A 52 -6.43 -0.16 10.24
CA PRO A 52 -5.39 -0.11 11.26
C PRO A 52 -5.31 1.26 11.95
N LYS A 53 -5.09 1.25 13.26
CA LYS A 53 -5.02 2.48 14.06
C LYS A 53 -3.95 3.46 13.55
N LEU A 54 -2.78 2.95 13.19
CA LEU A 54 -1.67 3.75 12.66
C LEU A 54 -2.01 4.34 11.28
N LEU A 55 -2.64 3.57 10.40
CA LEU A 55 -3.08 4.06 9.09
C LEU A 55 -4.10 5.21 9.24
N LYS A 56 -5.06 5.08 10.16
CA LYS A 56 -5.99 6.18 10.49
C LYS A 56 -5.26 7.42 11.00
N ALA A 57 -4.21 7.26 11.80
CA ALA A 57 -3.39 8.39 12.25
C ALA A 57 -2.64 9.07 11.09
N LEU A 58 -2.14 8.30 10.11
CA LEU A 58 -1.54 8.86 8.90
C LEU A 58 -2.56 9.65 8.09
N TYR A 59 -3.77 9.10 7.87
CA TYR A 59 -4.83 9.81 7.15
C TYR A 59 -5.24 11.10 7.84
N ARG A 60 -5.33 11.12 9.18
CA ARG A 60 -5.59 12.35 9.95
C ARG A 60 -4.51 13.41 9.78
N ASN A 61 -3.25 13.00 9.63
CA ASN A 61 -2.18 13.94 9.30
C ASN A 61 -2.34 14.45 7.86
N ARG A 62 -2.64 13.55 6.92
CA ARG A 62 -2.89 13.89 5.52
C ARG A 62 -3.67 12.77 4.82
N ASN A 63 -4.75 13.13 4.14
CA ASN A 63 -5.63 12.17 3.47
C ASN A 63 -5.08 11.71 2.11
N GLY A 64 -4.09 10.82 2.15
CA GLY A 64 -3.41 10.26 0.98
C GLY A 64 -2.34 11.19 0.40
N GLY A 65 -1.60 10.66 -0.57
CA GLY A 65 -0.61 11.37 -1.36
C GLY A 65 0.77 10.74 -1.37
N TYR A 66 1.75 11.55 -1.76
CA TYR A 66 3.09 11.05 -2.03
C TYR A 66 3.90 10.79 -0.76
N THR A 67 4.71 9.74 -0.79
CA THR A 67 5.76 9.41 0.17
C THR A 67 7.03 8.97 -0.55
N SER A 68 8.19 9.29 0.03
CA SER A 68 9.47 8.75 -0.43
C SER A 68 9.80 7.41 0.23
N TYR A 69 9.06 7.01 1.28
CA TYR A 69 9.26 5.75 2.01
C TYR A 69 8.60 4.59 1.26
N ARG A 70 9.32 4.07 0.28
CA ARG A 70 8.78 3.11 -0.71
C ARG A 70 9.39 1.72 -0.62
N PHE A 71 10.49 1.54 0.10
CA PHE A 71 11.26 0.30 0.08
C PHE A 71 11.04 -0.53 1.34
N TYR A 72 10.84 -1.84 1.19
CA TYR A 72 10.76 -2.81 2.28
C TYR A 72 11.69 -4.00 2.00
N ALA A 73 12.39 -4.47 3.03
CA ALA A 73 13.41 -5.51 2.87
C ALA A 73 12.79 -6.88 2.50
N LYS A 74 13.40 -7.59 1.55
CA LYS A 74 12.99 -8.97 1.20
C LYS A 74 13.50 -10.00 2.20
N THR A 75 14.59 -9.67 2.90
CA THR A 75 15.26 -10.55 3.85
C THR A 75 15.59 -9.80 5.14
N PRO A 76 15.85 -10.50 6.27
CA PRO A 76 16.21 -9.84 7.53
C PRO A 76 17.53 -9.06 7.52
N ASP A 77 18.46 -9.38 6.61
CA ASP A 77 19.77 -8.72 6.46
C ASP A 77 19.97 -8.30 5.00
N PRO A 78 19.24 -7.27 4.54
CA PRO A 78 19.25 -6.86 3.15
C PRO A 78 20.51 -6.07 2.82
N ARG A 79 21.17 -6.41 1.71
CA ARG A 79 22.27 -5.60 1.18
C ARG A 79 21.72 -4.31 0.56
N PRO A 80 22.55 -3.26 0.38
CA PRO A 80 22.15 -2.02 -0.28
C PRO A 80 22.13 -2.18 -1.82
N VAL A 81 21.37 -3.14 -2.32
CA VAL A 81 21.15 -3.42 -3.75
C VAL A 81 19.66 -3.69 -4.00
N PHE A 82 19.13 -3.30 -5.16
CA PHE A 82 17.70 -3.44 -5.46
C PHE A 82 17.17 -4.87 -5.30
N ASP A 83 17.97 -5.88 -5.58
CA ASP A 83 17.55 -7.29 -5.49
C ASP A 83 17.05 -7.68 -4.09
N ASP A 84 17.56 -7.04 -3.03
CA ASP A 84 17.25 -7.35 -1.64
C ASP A 84 16.09 -6.50 -1.07
N TRP A 85 15.46 -5.62 -1.87
CA TRP A 85 14.36 -4.74 -1.45
C TRP A 85 13.17 -4.77 -2.42
N HIS A 86 11.95 -4.82 -1.90
CA HIS A 86 10.75 -4.50 -2.67
C HIS A 86 10.53 -2.99 -2.67
N CYS A 87 10.25 -2.40 -3.83
CA CYS A 87 9.55 -1.12 -3.89
C CYS A 87 8.06 -1.42 -3.74
N VAL A 88 7.47 -1.19 -2.58
CA VAL A 88 6.08 -1.58 -2.27
C VAL A 88 5.06 -0.45 -2.50
N ILE A 89 5.55 0.76 -2.79
CA ILE A 89 4.73 1.93 -3.18
C ILE A 89 5.41 2.56 -4.40
N LEU A 90 5.29 1.93 -5.57
CA LEU A 90 6.07 2.25 -6.77
C LEU A 90 5.97 3.73 -7.16
N ASP A 91 4.75 4.23 -7.31
CA ASP A 91 4.48 5.62 -7.70
C ASP A 91 4.67 6.60 -6.53
N GLY A 92 5.02 6.09 -5.35
CA GLY A 92 5.07 6.85 -4.11
C GLY A 92 3.70 7.30 -3.61
N ASP A 93 2.61 6.97 -4.31
CA ASP A 93 1.28 7.46 -3.98
C ASP A 93 0.50 6.47 -3.10
N ILE A 94 -0.05 6.98 -2.00
CA ILE A 94 -1.05 6.28 -1.19
C ILE A 94 -2.41 6.91 -1.47
N HIS A 95 -3.39 6.08 -1.83
CA HIS A 95 -4.73 6.55 -2.14
C HIS A 95 -5.37 7.28 -0.93
N PRO A 96 -6.14 8.35 -1.18
CA PRO A 96 -7.01 8.94 -0.16
C PRO A 96 -7.97 7.89 0.40
N VAL A 97 -8.31 7.98 1.69
CA VAL A 97 -9.11 6.97 2.38
C VAL A 97 -10.44 6.69 1.67
N HIS A 98 -11.11 7.72 1.17
CA HIS A 98 -12.40 7.58 0.49
C HIS A 98 -12.31 6.98 -0.93
N LYS A 99 -11.09 6.79 -1.45
CA LYS A 99 -10.80 6.13 -2.74
C LYS A 99 -10.28 4.70 -2.56
N LEU A 100 -10.21 4.19 -1.33
CA LEU A 100 -9.82 2.79 -1.12
C LEU A 100 -10.88 1.87 -1.73
N GLU A 101 -10.41 0.88 -2.49
CA GLU A 101 -11.21 -0.11 -3.19
C GLU A 101 -10.70 -1.50 -2.81
N THR A 102 -11.54 -2.51 -2.93
CA THR A 102 -11.11 -3.90 -2.78
C THR A 102 -10.47 -4.40 -4.07
N LEU A 103 -9.59 -5.40 -3.97
CA LEU A 103 -9.06 -6.07 -5.16
C LEU A 103 -10.18 -6.73 -5.98
N GLY A 104 -11.27 -7.15 -5.33
CA GLY A 104 -12.46 -7.68 -5.99
C GLY A 104 -13.19 -6.63 -6.83
N GLU A 105 -13.43 -5.43 -6.30
CA GLU A 105 -14.00 -4.30 -7.04
C GLU A 105 -13.13 -3.94 -8.24
N LEU A 106 -11.80 -3.93 -8.06
CA LEU A 106 -10.85 -3.72 -9.14
C LEU A 106 -10.94 -4.82 -10.22
N SER A 107 -11.06 -6.08 -9.79
CA SER A 107 -11.22 -7.22 -10.71
C SER A 107 -12.45 -7.08 -11.59
N ASP A 108 -13.57 -6.56 -11.06
CA ASP A 108 -14.82 -6.43 -11.81
C ASP A 108 -14.75 -5.35 -12.90
N MET A 109 -13.74 -4.49 -12.87
CA MET A 109 -13.55 -3.42 -13.84
C MET A 109 -12.68 -3.82 -15.05
N VAL A 110 -11.98 -4.94 -14.96
CA VAL A 110 -11.04 -5.39 -16.00
C VAL A 110 -11.67 -6.49 -16.83
N ASP A 111 -11.60 -6.34 -18.16
CA ASP A 111 -11.89 -7.43 -19.09
C ASP A 111 -10.61 -8.25 -19.30
N TYR A 112 -10.54 -9.40 -18.63
CA TYR A 112 -9.39 -10.30 -18.70
C TYR A 112 -9.40 -11.20 -19.95
N GLY A 113 -10.51 -11.23 -20.71
CA GLY A 113 -10.71 -12.15 -21.84
C GLY A 113 -10.93 -13.63 -21.45
N ASP A 114 -10.53 -14.04 -20.24
CA ASP A 114 -10.79 -15.35 -19.63
C ASP A 114 -10.96 -15.21 -18.10
N ASP A 115 -11.95 -15.90 -17.54
CA ASP A 115 -12.33 -15.78 -16.12
C ASP A 115 -11.22 -16.30 -15.20
N ASP A 116 -10.46 -17.31 -15.63
CA ASP A 116 -9.36 -17.91 -14.85
C ASP A 116 -8.21 -16.93 -14.61
N SER A 117 -8.10 -15.89 -15.45
CA SER A 117 -7.08 -14.84 -15.36
C SER A 117 -7.50 -13.66 -14.47
N SER A 118 -8.76 -13.63 -13.99
CA SER A 118 -9.25 -12.55 -13.13
C SER A 118 -8.59 -12.54 -11.76
N PHE A 119 -8.47 -11.36 -11.12
CA PHE A 119 -7.96 -11.31 -9.75
C PHE A 119 -8.85 -12.09 -8.78
N ARG A 120 -10.17 -12.15 -9.00
CA ARG A 120 -11.08 -12.97 -8.20
C ARG A 120 -10.80 -14.47 -8.29
N SER A 121 -10.48 -14.97 -9.48
CA SER A 121 -10.08 -16.38 -9.65
C SER A 121 -8.80 -16.67 -8.89
N ARG A 122 -7.81 -15.77 -8.99
CA ARG A 122 -6.48 -15.96 -8.42
C ARG A 122 -6.40 -15.72 -6.91
N PHE A 123 -7.23 -14.81 -6.40
CA PHE A 123 -7.30 -14.46 -4.99
C PHE A 123 -8.73 -14.71 -4.46
N PRO A 124 -9.02 -15.91 -3.94
CA PRO A 124 -10.29 -16.17 -3.28
C PRO A 124 -10.54 -15.14 -2.16
N ASN A 125 -11.77 -14.65 -2.10
CA ASN A 125 -12.18 -13.55 -1.21
C ASN A 125 -11.41 -12.24 -1.46
N ALA A 126 -11.15 -11.89 -2.73
CA ALA A 126 -10.51 -10.62 -3.12
C ALA A 126 -11.19 -9.36 -2.56
N ASP A 127 -12.46 -9.43 -2.16
CA ASP A 127 -13.17 -8.33 -1.49
C ASP A 127 -12.62 -8.03 -0.07
N LEU A 128 -11.82 -8.94 0.50
CA LEU A 128 -11.12 -8.74 1.79
C LEU A 128 -9.68 -8.24 1.63
N LEU A 129 -9.27 -7.87 0.41
CA LEU A 129 -7.98 -7.25 0.10
C LEU A 129 -8.22 -5.76 -0.22
N ILE A 130 -7.87 -4.86 0.70
CA ILE A 130 -8.10 -3.42 0.52
C ILE A 130 -6.86 -2.74 -0.05
N VAL A 131 -6.95 -2.16 -1.23
CA VAL A 131 -5.82 -1.58 -1.97
C VAL A 131 -5.48 -0.19 -1.45
N LEU A 132 -4.32 -0.06 -0.78
CA LEU A 132 -3.78 1.22 -0.27
C LEU A 132 -3.04 2.01 -1.33
N ALA A 133 -2.30 1.31 -2.19
CA ALA A 133 -1.50 1.87 -3.27
C ALA A 133 -1.47 0.88 -4.43
N ARG A 134 -1.37 1.38 -5.65
CA ARG A 134 -1.22 0.54 -6.84
C ARG A 134 -0.39 1.23 -7.91
N HIS A 135 0.21 0.44 -8.78
CA HIS A 135 0.79 0.89 -10.04
C HIS A 135 0.12 0.13 -11.18
N GLY A 136 -0.62 0.86 -12.03
CA GLY A 136 -1.38 0.25 -13.12
C GLY A 136 -2.35 -0.83 -12.62
N TRP A 137 -2.28 -1.99 -13.26
CA TRP A 137 -3.02 -3.21 -12.92
C TRP A 137 -2.11 -4.36 -12.48
N ASP A 138 -0.84 -4.04 -12.23
CA ASP A 138 0.23 -5.04 -12.12
C ASP A 138 0.86 -5.06 -10.72
N CYS A 139 0.66 -4.02 -9.90
CA CYS A 139 1.19 -3.98 -8.53
C CYS A 139 0.18 -3.40 -7.55
N PHE A 140 -0.01 -4.06 -6.39
CA PHE A 140 -0.96 -3.63 -5.36
C PHE A 140 -0.39 -3.83 -3.96
N LEU A 141 -0.39 -2.76 -3.16
CA LEU A 141 -0.20 -2.85 -1.71
C LEU A 141 -1.57 -2.95 -1.04
N CYS A 142 -1.83 -4.07 -0.37
CA CYS A 142 -3.13 -4.39 0.20
C CYS A 142 -3.08 -4.55 1.72
N LEU A 143 -4.13 -4.13 2.41
CA LEU A 143 -4.50 -4.70 3.71
C LEU A 143 -5.23 -6.02 3.47
N ASP A 144 -4.82 -7.09 4.12
CA ASP A 144 -5.36 -8.44 3.94
C ASP A 144 -6.13 -8.89 5.19
N TYR A 145 -7.45 -8.95 5.07
CA TYR A 145 -8.37 -9.38 6.14
C TYR A 145 -8.81 -10.85 5.98
N ARG A 146 -8.26 -11.61 5.04
CA ARG A 146 -8.74 -12.97 4.73
C ARG A 146 -8.48 -13.98 5.86
N THR A 147 -7.46 -13.75 6.69
CA THR A 147 -7.08 -14.66 7.78
C THR A 147 -8.03 -14.54 8.98
N ASP A 148 -8.15 -13.34 9.56
CA ASP A 148 -8.86 -13.11 10.82
C ASP A 148 -10.18 -12.36 10.66
N GLY A 149 -10.51 -11.95 9.44
CA GLY A 149 -11.77 -11.29 9.10
C GLY A 149 -11.75 -9.77 9.25
N PRO A 150 -12.84 -9.11 8.82
CA PRO A 150 -12.88 -7.66 8.56
C PRO A 150 -12.77 -6.75 9.79
N SER A 151 -12.96 -7.29 10.99
CA SER A 151 -12.88 -6.53 12.25
C SER A 151 -11.55 -6.71 12.99
N ALA A 152 -10.67 -7.58 12.49
CA ALA A 152 -9.35 -7.85 13.08
C ALA A 152 -8.29 -6.85 12.56
N GLU A 153 -7.11 -6.86 13.18
CA GLU A 153 -5.94 -6.18 12.60
C GLU A 153 -5.52 -6.96 11.34
N PRO A 154 -5.49 -6.33 10.16
CA PRO A 154 -5.13 -7.02 8.92
C PRO A 154 -3.62 -7.24 8.82
N GLU A 155 -3.25 -8.28 8.09
CA GLU A 155 -1.91 -8.40 7.52
C GLU A 155 -1.74 -7.39 6.37
N VAL A 156 -0.52 -7.22 5.88
CA VAL A 156 -0.26 -6.46 4.65
C VAL A 156 0.30 -7.41 3.60
N ALA A 157 -0.28 -7.39 2.41
CA ALA A 157 0.21 -8.11 1.25
C ALA A 157 0.69 -7.13 0.18
N PHE A 158 1.82 -7.42 -0.46
CA PHE A 158 2.21 -6.76 -1.69
C PHE A 158 2.12 -7.76 -2.84
N LEU A 159 1.33 -7.39 -3.84
CA LEU A 159 1.05 -8.19 -5.02
C LEU A 159 1.77 -7.57 -6.23
N GLU A 160 2.40 -8.40 -7.05
CA GLU A 160 3.13 -7.97 -8.25
C GLU A 160 2.89 -8.97 -9.39
N GLU A 161 2.82 -8.49 -10.63
CA GLU A 161 2.67 -9.32 -11.82
C GLU A 161 3.85 -10.28 -11.96
N GLY A 162 3.54 -11.57 -11.90
CA GLY A 162 4.49 -12.67 -12.06
C GLY A 162 4.44 -13.30 -13.44
N ALA A 163 5.04 -14.49 -13.57
CA ALA A 163 5.03 -15.22 -14.84
C ALA A 163 3.65 -15.80 -15.18
N ASP A 164 2.87 -16.14 -14.14
CA ASP A 164 1.56 -16.78 -14.26
C ASP A 164 0.41 -15.82 -13.86
N GLY A 165 0.65 -14.50 -13.93
CA GLY A 165 -0.26 -13.45 -13.47
C GLY A 165 0.11 -12.88 -12.11
N LEU A 166 -0.77 -12.05 -11.55
CA LEU A 166 -0.58 -11.36 -10.27
C LEU A 166 -0.28 -12.33 -9.11
N GLU A 167 0.84 -12.15 -8.41
CA GLU A 167 1.33 -13.02 -7.34
C GLU A 167 1.55 -12.24 -6.04
N GLU A 168 1.38 -12.90 -4.90
CA GLU A 168 1.80 -12.34 -3.61
C GLU A 168 3.30 -12.54 -3.41
N VAL A 169 4.05 -11.44 -3.36
CA VAL A 169 5.52 -11.47 -3.25
C VAL A 169 6.02 -11.08 -1.86
N LEU A 170 5.18 -10.46 -1.04
CA LEU A 170 5.49 -10.10 0.34
C LEU A 170 4.23 -10.15 1.21
N ARG A 171 4.39 -10.72 2.42
CA ARG A 171 3.41 -10.67 3.51
C ARG A 171 4.07 -10.11 4.77
N VAL A 172 3.39 -9.16 5.41
CA VAL A 172 3.84 -8.52 6.65
C VAL A 172 2.74 -8.66 7.70
N PRO A 173 3.05 -8.96 8.98
CA PRO A 173 2.03 -9.30 9.98
C PRO A 173 0.98 -8.23 10.26
N ASN A 174 1.31 -6.95 10.07
CA ASN A 174 0.38 -5.83 10.22
C ASN A 174 0.96 -4.55 9.62
N PHE A 175 0.14 -3.50 9.57
CA PHE A 175 0.52 -2.21 9.02
C PHE A 175 1.63 -1.52 9.83
N GLU A 176 1.72 -1.72 11.15
CA GLU A 176 2.78 -1.14 11.97
C GLU A 176 4.17 -1.72 11.63
N GLN A 177 4.24 -3.03 11.41
CA GLN A 177 5.46 -3.71 10.96
C GLN A 177 5.88 -3.24 9.56
N LEU A 178 4.92 -3.09 8.64
CA LEU A 178 5.20 -2.50 7.32
C LEU A 178 5.79 -1.10 7.50
N PHE A 179 5.06 -0.24 8.20
CA PHE A 179 5.40 1.17 8.37
C PHE A 179 6.79 1.36 8.99
N THR A 180 7.12 0.62 10.04
CA THR A 180 8.43 0.72 10.71
C THR A 180 9.56 0.10 9.91
N GLY A 181 9.27 -0.85 9.00
CA GLY A 181 10.22 -1.44 8.08
C GLY A 181 10.49 -0.63 6.80
N LEU A 182 9.62 0.33 6.45
CA LEU A 182 9.78 1.15 5.25
C LEU A 182 11.05 2.01 5.30
N ARG A 183 11.72 2.13 4.16
CA ARG A 183 12.88 2.99 3.91
C ARG A 183 12.65 3.88 2.70
N LYS A 184 13.33 5.02 2.69
CA LYS A 184 13.43 5.92 1.54
C LYS A 184 14.85 5.95 1.02
N GLU A 185 15.00 6.25 -0.26
CA GLU A 185 16.32 6.57 -0.80
C GLU A 185 16.93 7.77 -0.08
N GLU A 186 18.25 7.74 0.09
CA GLU A 186 18.98 8.92 0.50
C GLU A 186 19.00 9.92 -0.64
N GLU A 187 18.74 11.19 -0.33
CA GLU A 187 18.97 12.24 -1.30
C GLU A 187 20.48 12.33 -1.55
N PRO A 188 20.92 12.44 -2.82
CA PRO A 188 22.32 12.67 -3.10
C PRO A 188 22.75 13.96 -2.40
N ALA A 189 23.84 13.89 -1.63
CA ALA A 189 24.43 15.08 -1.03
C ALA A 189 24.76 16.07 -2.16
N LEU A 190 24.13 17.24 -2.12
CA LEU A 190 24.38 18.36 -3.03
C LEU A 190 25.80 18.91 -2.87
#